data_AF-A0A2V8J2Q0-F1
#
_entry.id   AF-A0A2V8J2Q0-F1
#
_cell.length_a   1.000
_cell.length_b   1.000
_cell.length_c   1.000
_cell.angle_alpha   90.00
_cell.angle_beta   90.00
_cell.angle_gamma   90.00
#
_symmetry.space_group_name_H-M   'P 1'
#
loop_
_entity.id
_entity.type
_entity.pdbx_description
1 polymer ?
#
loop_
_entity_poly.entity_id
_entity_poly.type
_entity_poly.pdbx_seq_one_letter_code
_entity_poly.pdbx_strand_id
1 'polypeptide(L)'
;MIVAFFFIWIIPGLIVQAMVHVDAPGHTLHSVAALCVLGGYVLSRLHAREFALGASLLVNAIFFLDFFPLPAAVNDPNRTPSIKNAILFGSFEASIGQVRYLDETTRSTLREIQNFAPKDRPSLIITTDAYVDQWFMNWRIGRYYLPEQDFWILQNNTKPNRVDRVRRDLVLESRETPLEIPIFREGRILWLIEPGSAFHKHIAAVQNLMGGKYVFYSDITPDSPPFTIDGVQIIPKL
;
A
#
# COMPACT_ATOMS: atom_id res chain seq x y z
N MET A 1 -27.03 -9.83 27.01
CA MET A 1 -26.39 -8.63 26.42
C MET A 1 -25.25 -8.98 25.46
N ILE A 2 -24.24 -9.75 25.88
CA ILE A 2 -23.13 -10.16 25.00
C ILE A 2 -23.60 -10.98 23.79
N VAL A 3 -24.48 -11.96 23.98
CA VAL A 3 -25.03 -12.76 22.87
C VAL A 3 -25.73 -11.87 21.83
N ALA A 4 -26.58 -10.93 22.27
CA ALA A 4 -27.25 -9.98 21.37
C ALA A 4 -26.25 -9.10 20.60
N PHE A 5 -25.17 -8.64 21.25
CA PHE A 5 -24.08 -7.91 20.57
C PHE A 5 -23.42 -8.75 19.47
N PHE A 6 -23.12 -10.03 19.71
CA PHE A 6 -22.57 -10.92 18.69
C PHE A 6 -23.50 -11.12 17.49
N PHE A 7 -24.79 -11.34 17.75
CA PHE A 7 -25.78 -11.51 16.69
C PHE A 7 -25.96 -10.23 15.86
N ILE A 8 -25.91 -9.05 16.49
CA ILE A 8 -26.07 -7.77 15.78
C ILE A 8 -24.78 -7.37 15.06
N TRP A 9 -23.60 -7.80 15.53
CA TRP A 9 -22.31 -7.36 14.97
C TRP A 9 -21.70 -8.34 13.96
N ILE A 10 -21.61 -9.63 14.30
CA ILE A 10 -20.94 -10.62 13.45
C ILE A 10 -21.82 -11.04 12.27
N ILE A 11 -23.11 -11.27 12.49
CA ILE A 11 -23.98 -11.84 11.44
C ILE A 11 -24.10 -10.88 10.24
N PRO A 12 -24.35 -9.57 10.40
CA PRO A 12 -24.36 -8.66 9.26
C PRO A 12 -23.01 -8.59 8.55
N GLY A 13 -21.90 -8.59 9.30
CA GLY A 13 -20.56 -8.59 8.73
C GLY A 13 -20.25 -9.84 7.90
N LEU A 14 -20.62 -11.02 8.39
CA LEU A 14 -20.49 -12.29 7.67
C LEU A 14 -21.41 -12.35 6.45
N ILE A 15 -22.65 -11.82 6.53
CA ILE A 15 -23.56 -11.75 5.38
C ILE A 15 -22.96 -10.86 4.29
N VAL A 16 -22.47 -9.66 4.65
CA VAL A 16 -21.81 -8.75 3.70
C VAL A 16 -20.59 -9.42 3.07
N GLN A 17 -19.76 -10.10 3.87
CA GLN A 17 -18.59 -10.81 3.37
C GLN A 17 -18.94 -12.00 2.47
N ALA A 18 -20.04 -12.71 2.75
CA ALA A 18 -20.52 -13.81 1.90
C ALA A 18 -21.13 -13.30 0.59
N MET A 19 -21.79 -12.14 0.61
CA MET A 19 -22.41 -11.51 -0.56
C MET A 19 -21.41 -10.77 -1.44
N VAL A 20 -20.34 -10.23 -0.86
CA VAL A 20 -19.28 -9.51 -1.55
C VAL A 20 -18.07 -10.43 -1.65
N HIS A 21 -18.00 -11.20 -2.73
CA HIS A 21 -16.88 -12.12 -2.99
C HIS A 21 -15.61 -11.31 -3.29
N VAL A 22 -14.92 -10.88 -2.25
CA VAL A 22 -13.74 -10.02 -2.35
C VAL A 22 -12.68 -10.59 -1.42
N ASP A 23 -11.61 -11.08 -2.04
CA ASP A 23 -10.41 -11.64 -1.42
C ASP A 23 -9.59 -10.60 -0.61
N ALA A 24 -10.16 -9.43 -0.28
CA ALA A 24 -9.47 -8.38 0.44
C ALA A 24 -9.49 -8.66 1.95
N PRO A 25 -8.31 -8.89 2.58
CA PRO A 25 -8.21 -9.27 3.98
C PRO A 25 -8.80 -8.22 4.94
N GLY A 26 -8.85 -6.95 4.53
CA GLY A 26 -9.41 -5.85 5.31
C GLY A 26 -10.89 -6.01 5.68
N HIS A 27 -11.67 -6.80 4.93
CA HIS A 27 -13.07 -7.05 5.29
C HIS A 27 -13.23 -7.88 6.55
N THR A 28 -12.21 -8.64 6.99
CA THR A 28 -12.28 -9.42 8.23
C THR A 28 -12.05 -8.58 9.50
N LEU A 29 -11.60 -7.32 9.37
CA LEU A 29 -11.32 -6.47 10.54
C LEU A 29 -12.53 -6.28 11.46
N HIS A 30 -13.75 -6.26 10.90
CA HIS A 30 -14.98 -6.10 11.68
C HIS A 30 -15.16 -7.20 12.75
N SER A 31 -14.61 -8.38 12.49
CA SER A 31 -14.69 -9.55 13.38
C SER A 31 -13.73 -9.45 14.58
N VAL A 32 -12.64 -8.68 14.46
CA VAL A 32 -11.60 -8.57 15.49
C VAL A 32 -12.17 -8.02 16.79
N ALA A 33 -12.90 -6.90 16.74
CA ALA A 33 -13.49 -6.29 17.93
C ALA A 33 -14.46 -7.26 18.64
N ALA A 34 -15.27 -7.98 17.87
CA ALA A 34 -16.18 -8.98 18.40
C ALA A 34 -15.41 -10.13 19.07
N LEU A 35 -14.37 -10.67 18.43
CA LEU A 35 -13.53 -11.73 19.00
C LEU A 35 -12.81 -11.28 20.27
N CYS A 36 -12.34 -10.03 20.35
CA CYS A 36 -11.75 -9.47 21.58
C CYS A 36 -12.76 -9.42 22.73
N VAL A 37 -14.01 -8.99 22.47
CA VAL A 37 -15.08 -9.00 23.49
C VAL A 37 -15.41 -10.42 23.94
N LEU A 38 -15.43 -11.39 23.00
CA LEU A 38 -15.66 -12.81 23.33
C LEU A 38 -14.55 -13.35 24.22
N GLY A 39 -13.30 -13.10 23.81
CA GLY A 39 -12.11 -13.52 24.54
C GLY A 39 -12.10 -12.94 25.95
N GLY A 40 -12.37 -11.64 26.11
CA GLY A 40 -12.49 -10.99 27.41
C GLY A 40 -13.59 -11.61 28.28
N TYR A 41 -14.75 -11.91 27.70
CA TYR A 41 -15.83 -12.60 28.42
C TYR A 41 -15.43 -14.01 28.88
N VAL A 42 -14.83 -14.82 28.00
CA VAL A 42 -14.37 -16.17 28.34
C VAL A 42 -13.32 -16.12 29.44
N LEU A 43 -12.32 -15.24 29.32
CA LEU A 43 -11.28 -15.04 30.32
C LEU A 43 -11.86 -14.58 31.67
N SER A 44 -12.91 -13.75 31.67
CA SER A 44 -13.57 -13.29 32.89
C SER A 44 -14.27 -14.40 33.70
N ARG A 45 -14.57 -15.54 33.05
CA ARG A 45 -15.28 -16.68 33.64
C ARG A 45 -14.34 -17.79 34.12
N LEU A 46 -13.04 -17.67 33.89
CA LEU A 46 -12.06 -18.66 34.30
C LEU A 46 -11.77 -18.56 35.80
N HIS A 47 -11.62 -19.71 36.45
CA HIS A 47 -11.30 -19.78 37.88
C HIS A 47 -9.92 -19.16 38.20
N ALA A 48 -8.97 -19.28 37.27
CA ALA A 48 -7.63 -18.68 37.34
C ALA A 48 -7.51 -17.44 36.44
N ARG A 49 -8.49 -16.54 36.50
CA ARG A 49 -8.60 -15.34 35.64
C ARG A 49 -7.31 -14.55 35.55
N GLU A 50 -6.71 -14.19 36.68
CA GLU A 50 -5.50 -13.34 36.71
C GLU A 50 -4.32 -14.02 36.00
N PHE A 51 -4.15 -15.33 36.19
CA PHE A 51 -3.14 -16.10 35.49
C PHE A 51 -3.42 -16.17 33.98
N ALA A 52 -4.67 -16.41 33.58
CA ALA A 52 -5.07 -16.46 32.17
C ALA A 52 -4.92 -15.10 31.46
N LEU A 53 -5.22 -13.99 32.16
CA LEU A 53 -4.97 -12.64 31.66
C LEU A 53 -3.48 -12.36 31.52
N GLY A 54 -2.67 -12.69 32.52
CA GLY A 54 -1.22 -12.54 32.47
C GLY A 54 -0.59 -13.35 31.34
N ALA A 55 -1.01 -14.61 31.16
CA ALA A 55 -0.56 -15.45 30.06
C ALA A 55 -0.99 -14.90 28.69
N SER A 56 -2.23 -14.41 28.56
CA SER A 56 -2.71 -13.81 27.32
C SER A 56 -1.93 -12.54 26.97
N LEU A 57 -1.64 -11.69 27.95
CA LEU A 57 -0.82 -10.49 27.76
C LEU A 57 0.59 -10.86 27.32
N LEU A 58 1.22 -11.83 27.99
CA LEU A 58 2.55 -12.30 27.64
C LEU A 58 2.60 -12.85 26.21
N VAL A 59 1.63 -13.67 25.81
CA VAL A 59 1.52 -14.22 24.46
C VAL A 59 1.36 -13.10 23.42
N ASN A 60 0.49 -12.11 23.69
CA ASN A 60 0.35 -10.94 22.81
C ASN A 60 1.64 -10.14 22.70
N ALA A 61 2.36 -9.93 23.82
CA ALA A 61 3.64 -9.23 23.82
C ALA A 61 4.72 -9.99 23.03
N ILE A 62 4.78 -11.32 23.13
CA ILE A 62 5.71 -12.15 22.37
C ILE A 62 5.43 -12.04 20.87
N PHE A 63 4.16 -12.09 20.46
CA PHE A 63 3.77 -11.90 19.06
C PHE A 63 4.07 -10.48 18.57
N PHE A 64 3.72 -9.46 19.36
CA PHE A 64 3.98 -8.07 19.02
C PHE A 64 5.47 -7.77 18.91
N LEU A 65 6.31 -8.32 19.80
CA LEU A 65 7.76 -8.08 19.80
C LEU A 65 8.53 -8.96 18.80
N ASP A 66 7.83 -9.69 17.93
CA ASP A 66 8.41 -10.44 16.80
C ASP A 66 9.43 -11.51 17.22
N PHE A 67 9.16 -12.21 18.33
CA PHE A 67 10.04 -13.29 18.83
C PHE A 67 10.06 -14.53 17.92
N PHE A 68 9.14 -14.65 16.96
CA PHE A 68 9.07 -15.76 16.03
C PHE A 68 9.40 -15.28 14.62
N PRO A 69 10.49 -15.78 14.00
CA PRO A 69 10.84 -15.41 12.64
C PRO A 69 9.74 -15.89 11.67
N LEU A 70 9.37 -15.03 10.73
CA LEU A 70 8.49 -15.41 9.64
C LEU A 70 9.12 -16.55 8.81
N PRO A 71 8.36 -17.60 8.48
CA PRO A 71 8.77 -18.50 7.41
C PRO A 71 8.84 -17.71 6.10
N ALA A 72 9.85 -17.98 5.27
CA ALA A 72 9.99 -17.33 3.98
C ALA A 72 8.69 -17.46 3.17
N ALA A 73 8.21 -16.34 2.62
CA ALA A 73 7.05 -16.33 1.74
C ALA A 73 7.35 -17.18 0.50
N VAL A 74 6.77 -18.38 0.44
CA VAL A 74 6.76 -19.19 -0.77
C VAL A 74 5.57 -18.72 -1.58
N ASN A 75 5.82 -17.85 -2.56
CA ASN A 75 4.83 -17.39 -3.53
C ASN A 75 4.46 -18.54 -4.48
N ASP A 76 3.65 -19.48 -4.01
CA ASP A 76 3.04 -20.51 -4.84
C ASP A 76 1.54 -20.23 -4.98
N PRO A 77 1.08 -19.70 -6.13
CA PRO A 77 -0.32 -19.33 -6.36
C PRO A 77 -1.27 -20.53 -6.39
N ASN A 78 -0.77 -21.79 -6.44
CA ASN A 78 -1.59 -23.00 -6.45
C ASN A 78 -1.68 -23.69 -5.08
N ARG A 79 -1.11 -23.09 -4.02
CA ARG A 79 -1.07 -23.73 -2.70
C ARG A 79 -2.33 -23.42 -1.90
N THR A 80 -3.02 -24.47 -1.45
CA THR A 80 -4.13 -24.34 -0.49
C THR A 80 -3.67 -23.54 0.74
N PRO A 81 -4.42 -22.50 1.16
CA PRO A 81 -4.02 -21.64 2.27
C PRO A 81 -3.87 -22.46 3.55
N SER A 82 -2.65 -22.55 4.06
CA SER A 82 -2.34 -23.22 5.32
C SER A 82 -2.76 -22.33 6.48
N ILE A 83 -3.65 -22.80 7.35
CA ILE A 83 -4.08 -22.09 8.57
C ILE A 83 -2.86 -21.68 9.41
N LYS A 84 -1.83 -22.53 9.47
CA LYS A 84 -0.58 -22.25 10.17
C LYS A 84 0.13 -21.02 9.59
N ASN A 85 0.18 -20.92 8.27
CA ASN A 85 0.81 -19.77 7.60
C ASN A 85 -0.02 -18.51 7.78
N ALA A 86 -1.36 -18.61 7.75
CA ALA A 86 -2.26 -17.49 7.99
C ALA A 86 -2.10 -16.92 9.41
N ILE A 87 -1.98 -17.79 10.43
CA ILE A 87 -1.72 -17.36 11.81
C ILE A 87 -0.36 -16.67 11.93
N LEU A 88 0.71 -17.27 11.39
CA LEU A 88 2.06 -16.70 11.45
C LEU A 88 2.15 -15.36 10.71
N PHE A 89 1.54 -15.26 9.53
CA PHE A 89 1.50 -14.02 8.75
C PHE A 89 0.67 -12.94 9.46
N GLY A 90 -0.50 -13.29 9.99
CA GLY A 90 -1.33 -12.37 10.77
C GLY A 90 -0.64 -11.86 12.04
N SER A 91 0.12 -12.73 12.73
CA SER A 91 0.93 -12.33 13.87
C SER A 91 2.02 -11.33 13.48
N PHE A 92 2.64 -11.51 12.30
CA PHE A 92 3.63 -10.56 11.80
C PHE A 92 3.02 -9.23 11.39
N GLU A 93 1.86 -9.22 10.70
CA GLU A 93 1.16 -7.98 10.33
C GLU A 93 0.82 -7.10 11.56
N ALA A 94 0.66 -7.74 12.73
CA ALA A 94 0.45 -7.08 14.00
C ALA A 94 1.74 -6.83 14.82
N SER A 95 2.92 -7.14 14.29
CA SER A 95 4.19 -7.05 15.02
C SER A 95 4.88 -5.69 14.90
N ILE A 96 5.74 -5.38 15.86
CA ILE A 96 6.64 -4.22 15.83
C ILE A 96 7.64 -4.32 14.67
N GLY A 97 7.96 -5.54 14.23
CA GLY A 97 8.80 -5.79 13.06
C GLY A 97 8.15 -5.20 11.80
N GLN A 98 6.87 -5.49 11.59
CA GLN A 98 6.10 -4.91 10.48
C GLN A 98 5.99 -3.39 10.58
N VAL A 99 5.70 -2.86 11.77
CA VAL A 99 5.65 -1.40 11.99
C VAL A 99 6.98 -0.73 11.63
N ARG A 100 8.11 -1.32 12.06
CA ARG A 100 9.46 -0.83 11.74
C ARG A 100 9.76 -0.95 10.25
N TYR A 101 9.39 -2.06 9.61
CA TYR A 101 9.58 -2.27 8.19
C TYR A 101 8.84 -1.21 7.36
N LEU A 102 7.59 -0.93 7.70
CA LEU A 102 6.79 0.10 7.03
C LEU A 102 7.32 1.52 7.29
N ASP A 103 7.75 1.83 8.52
CA ASP A 103 8.37 3.12 8.86
C ASP A 103 9.70 3.31 8.12
N GLU A 104 10.57 2.29 8.09
CA GLU A 104 11.85 2.33 7.38
C GLU A 104 11.64 2.48 5.87
N THR A 105 10.72 1.71 5.29
CA THR A 105 10.37 1.80 3.85
C THR A 105 9.86 3.20 3.51
N THR A 106 8.98 3.77 4.34
CA THR A 106 8.45 5.13 4.16
C THR A 106 9.57 6.18 4.26
N ARG A 107 10.38 6.13 5.32
CA ARG A 107 11.50 7.06 5.52
C ARG A 107 12.52 6.99 4.41
N SER A 108 12.86 5.78 3.96
CA SER A 108 13.79 5.56 2.86
C SER A 108 13.23 6.14 1.56
N THR A 109 11.96 5.88 1.24
CA THR A 109 11.30 6.42 0.06
C THR A 109 11.28 7.96 0.07
N LEU A 110 10.92 8.58 1.20
CA LEU A 110 10.92 10.04 1.34
C LEU A 110 12.32 10.65 1.17
N ARG A 111 13.36 10.01 1.73
CA ARG A 111 14.75 10.44 1.53
C ARG A 111 15.18 10.32 0.08
N GLU A 112 14.79 9.25 -0.61
CA GLU A 112 15.08 9.08 -2.03
C GLU A 112 14.39 10.14 -2.88
N ILE A 113 13.12 10.47 -2.62
CA ILE A 113 12.43 11.58 -3.30
C ILE A 113 13.21 12.88 -3.10
N GLN A 114 13.62 13.20 -1.87
CA GLN A 114 14.38 14.42 -1.58
C GLN A 114 15.74 14.45 -2.26
N ASN A 115 16.43 13.31 -2.34
CA ASN A 115 17.76 13.21 -2.95
C ASN A 115 17.71 13.22 -4.48
N PHE A 116 16.66 12.64 -5.07
CA PHE A 116 16.52 12.55 -6.52
C PHE A 116 15.78 13.75 -7.12
N ALA A 117 15.04 14.52 -6.32
CA ALA A 117 14.49 15.80 -6.74
C ALA A 117 15.62 16.81 -7.01
N PRO A 118 15.80 17.25 -8.26
CA PRO A 118 16.79 18.27 -8.59
C PRO A 118 16.44 19.62 -7.95
N LYS A 119 17.46 20.41 -7.61
CA LYS A 119 17.29 21.76 -7.05
C LYS A 119 17.32 22.85 -8.12
N ASP A 120 17.87 22.51 -9.28
CA ASP A 120 18.21 23.39 -10.40
C ASP A 120 17.21 23.35 -11.55
N ARG A 121 16.30 22.37 -11.55
CA ARG A 121 15.28 22.17 -12.60
C ARG A 121 14.00 21.57 -12.03
N PRO A 122 12.85 21.70 -12.70
CA PRO A 122 11.58 21.20 -12.18
C PRO A 122 11.54 19.67 -12.17
N SER A 123 10.77 19.13 -11.22
CA SER A 123 10.46 17.70 -11.16
C SER A 123 8.99 17.46 -10.84
N LEU A 124 8.49 16.31 -11.25
CA LEU A 124 7.12 15.86 -11.01
C LEU A 124 7.12 14.38 -10.62
N ILE A 125 6.14 13.99 -9.80
CA ILE A 125 5.99 12.60 -9.36
C ILE A 125 4.90 11.93 -10.18
N ILE A 126 5.23 10.80 -10.82
CA ILE A 126 4.26 9.92 -11.51
C ILE A 126 4.16 8.60 -10.76
N THR A 127 2.93 8.11 -10.62
CA THR A 127 2.59 6.88 -9.92
C THR A 127 1.34 6.24 -10.53
N THR A 128 0.94 5.06 -10.05
CA THR A 128 -0.23 4.33 -10.52
C THR A 128 -1.11 3.91 -9.35
N ASP A 129 -2.41 3.72 -9.60
CA ASP A 129 -3.36 3.23 -8.61
C ASP A 129 -3.36 1.71 -8.44
N ALA A 130 -2.57 0.98 -9.24
CA ALA A 130 -2.57 -0.48 -9.30
C ALA A 130 -2.11 -1.20 -8.01
N TYR A 131 -1.24 -0.59 -7.20
CA TYR A 131 -0.50 -1.30 -6.15
C TYR A 131 -0.93 -0.90 -4.73
N VAL A 132 -2.12 -1.37 -4.32
CA VAL A 132 -2.66 -1.11 -2.97
C VAL A 132 -2.24 -2.19 -1.96
N ASP A 133 -2.00 -3.42 -2.42
CA ASP A 133 -1.81 -4.59 -1.55
C ASP A 133 -0.33 -4.90 -1.23
N GLN A 134 0.57 -4.03 -1.66
CA GLN A 134 2.01 -4.21 -1.55
C GLN A 134 2.57 -3.31 -0.45
N TRP A 135 3.52 -3.82 0.35
CA TRP A 135 4.17 -3.08 1.45
C TRP A 135 5.18 -2.03 0.91
N PHE A 136 4.66 -1.06 0.16
CA PHE A 136 5.35 0.05 -0.49
C PHE A 136 4.64 1.37 -0.18
N MET A 137 5.38 2.49 -0.17
CA MET A 137 4.79 3.80 0.02
C MET A 137 4.02 4.24 -1.23
N ASN A 138 2.74 3.88 -1.33
CA ASN A 138 1.88 4.31 -2.43
C ASN A 138 1.54 5.82 -2.35
N TRP A 139 0.92 6.35 -3.41
CA TRP A 139 0.60 7.77 -3.53
C TRP A 139 -0.37 8.30 -2.46
N ARG A 140 -1.24 7.45 -1.90
CA ARG A 140 -2.18 7.84 -0.82
C ARG A 140 -1.42 8.18 0.46
N ILE A 141 -0.33 7.46 0.72
CA ILE A 141 0.61 7.76 1.81
C ILE A 141 1.52 8.93 1.42
N GLY A 142 2.05 8.92 0.19
CA GLY A 142 2.95 9.97 -0.32
C GLY A 142 2.34 11.38 -0.23
N ARG A 143 1.08 11.56 -0.63
CA ARG A 143 0.38 12.86 -0.58
C ARG A 143 0.19 13.41 0.84
N TYR A 144 0.22 12.54 1.86
CA TYR A 144 0.14 12.95 3.27
C TYR A 144 1.47 13.52 3.76
N TYR A 145 2.59 12.89 3.37
CA TYR A 145 3.93 13.33 3.76
C TYR A 145 4.53 14.44 2.87
N LEU A 146 4.00 14.61 1.65
CA LEU A 146 4.44 15.61 0.67
C LEU A 146 3.26 16.51 0.27
N PRO A 147 2.75 17.37 1.18
CA PRO A 147 1.49 18.10 0.98
C PRO A 147 1.55 19.16 -0.12
N GLU A 148 2.75 19.69 -0.42
CA GLU A 148 2.96 20.71 -1.44
C GLU A 148 3.28 20.13 -2.83
N GLN A 149 3.48 18.81 -2.92
CA GLN A 149 3.89 18.16 -4.15
C GLN A 149 2.68 17.63 -4.92
N ASP A 150 2.72 17.81 -6.24
CA ASP A 150 1.73 17.23 -7.13
C ASP A 150 2.10 15.79 -7.49
N PHE A 151 1.11 14.92 -7.42
CA PHE A 151 1.18 13.53 -7.87
C PHE A 151 0.32 13.36 -9.12
N TRP A 152 0.93 12.88 -10.19
CA TRP A 152 0.23 12.40 -11.37
C TRP A 152 -0.03 10.90 -11.24
N ILE A 153 -1.29 10.53 -11.14
CA ILE A 153 -1.72 9.17 -10.83
C ILE A 153 -2.38 8.59 -12.07
N LEU A 154 -1.82 7.48 -12.57
CA LEU A 154 -2.44 6.67 -13.61
C LEU A 154 -3.47 5.74 -12.95
N GLN A 155 -4.75 6.06 -13.13
CA GLN A 155 -5.89 5.27 -12.67
C GLN A 155 -6.20 4.19 -13.72
N ASN A 156 -5.45 3.09 -13.66
CA ASN A 156 -5.61 1.91 -14.52
C ASN A 156 -6.55 0.84 -13.93
N ASN A 157 -6.97 1.01 -12.67
CA ASN A 157 -7.95 0.15 -12.00
C ASN A 157 -9.41 0.61 -12.17
N THR A 158 -9.65 1.79 -12.75
CA THR A 158 -10.98 2.31 -13.04
C THR A 158 -11.34 2.12 -14.51
N LYS A 159 -12.62 1.91 -14.82
CA LYS A 159 -13.13 1.95 -16.20
C LYS A 159 -14.14 3.11 -16.33
N PRO A 160 -13.90 4.12 -17.19
CA PRO A 160 -12.72 4.27 -18.06
C PRO A 160 -11.42 4.55 -17.28
N ASN A 161 -10.28 4.27 -17.92
CA ASN A 161 -8.97 4.67 -17.40
C ASN A 161 -8.94 6.21 -17.32
N ARG A 162 -8.25 6.74 -16.32
CA ARG A 162 -8.07 8.19 -16.19
C ARG A 162 -6.70 8.57 -15.63
N VAL A 163 -6.35 9.83 -15.77
CA VAL A 163 -5.16 10.43 -15.17
C VAL A 163 -5.61 11.53 -14.22
N ASP A 164 -5.20 11.42 -12.96
CA ASP A 164 -5.51 12.42 -11.93
C ASP A 164 -4.23 13.16 -11.52
N ARG A 165 -4.29 14.49 -11.45
CA ARG A 165 -3.30 15.31 -10.76
C ARG A 165 -3.83 15.65 -9.38
N VAL A 166 -3.18 15.16 -8.34
CA VAL A 166 -3.63 15.31 -6.96
C VAL A 166 -2.58 16.05 -6.15
N ARG A 167 -3.03 16.97 -5.30
CA ARG A 167 -2.24 17.58 -4.23
C ARG A 167 -2.98 17.38 -2.92
N ARG A 168 -2.36 16.67 -1.98
CA ARG A 168 -2.99 16.31 -0.70
C ARG A 168 -4.36 15.62 -0.93
N ASP A 169 -5.45 16.26 -0.54
CA ASP A 169 -6.82 15.75 -0.67
C ASP A 169 -7.57 16.35 -1.87
N LEU A 170 -6.93 17.24 -2.62
CA LEU A 170 -7.53 17.95 -3.76
C LEU A 170 -7.13 17.27 -5.06
N VAL A 171 -8.14 16.90 -5.85
CA VAL A 171 -7.96 16.55 -7.27
C VAL A 171 -7.91 17.87 -8.04
N LEU A 172 -6.71 18.28 -8.46
CA LEU A 172 -6.48 19.50 -9.22
C LEU A 172 -6.93 19.34 -10.67
N GLU A 173 -6.75 18.15 -11.21
CA GLU A 173 -7.08 17.82 -12.59
C GLU A 173 -7.43 16.33 -12.70
N SER A 174 -8.39 16.00 -13.57
CA SER A 174 -8.75 14.62 -13.90
C SER A 174 -9.09 14.53 -15.39
N ARG A 175 -8.50 13.56 -16.10
CA ARG A 175 -8.63 13.41 -17.55
C ARG A 175 -8.92 11.95 -17.92
N GLU A 176 -9.99 11.73 -18.67
CA GLU A 176 -10.35 10.41 -19.23
C GLU A 176 -9.94 10.28 -20.70
N THR A 177 -9.92 11.39 -21.46
CA THR A 177 -9.47 11.44 -22.86
C THR A 177 -9.11 12.87 -23.26
N PRO A 178 -7.96 13.10 -23.93
CA PRO A 178 -6.87 12.14 -24.12
C PRO A 178 -6.14 11.88 -22.79
N LEU A 179 -5.62 10.66 -22.61
CA LEU A 179 -4.83 10.28 -21.44
C LEU A 179 -3.42 10.84 -21.58
N GLU A 180 -3.23 12.10 -21.19
CA GLU A 180 -1.96 12.82 -21.32
C GLU A 180 -1.45 13.35 -19.98
N ILE A 181 -0.17 13.11 -19.69
CA ILE A 181 0.59 13.75 -18.62
C ILE A 181 1.60 14.72 -19.24
N PRO A 182 1.42 16.04 -19.09
CA PRO A 182 2.40 17.01 -19.53
C PRO A 182 3.60 17.03 -18.57
N ILE A 183 4.81 16.97 -19.13
CA ILE A 183 6.07 17.00 -18.39
C ILE A 183 6.93 18.18 -18.85
N PHE A 184 7.85 18.62 -17.98
CA PHE A 184 8.77 19.72 -18.27
C PHE A 184 9.86 19.29 -19.26
N ARG A 185 10.12 20.13 -20.25
CA ARG A 185 11.37 20.07 -21.03
C ARG A 185 12.53 20.34 -20.09
N GLU A 186 13.59 19.54 -20.20
CA GLU A 186 14.72 19.58 -19.27
C GLU A 186 14.38 19.26 -17.81
N GLY A 187 13.24 18.63 -17.54
CA GLY A 187 12.81 18.24 -16.19
C GLY A 187 13.29 16.85 -15.75
N ARG A 188 12.86 16.46 -14.53
CA ARG A 188 12.97 15.08 -14.04
C ARG A 188 11.61 14.51 -13.67
N ILE A 189 11.37 13.28 -14.10
CA ILE A 189 10.25 12.48 -13.60
C ILE A 189 10.74 11.63 -12.45
N LEU A 190 10.07 11.72 -11.30
CA LEU A 190 10.24 10.79 -10.19
C LEU A 190 9.13 9.75 -10.26
N TRP A 191 9.51 8.49 -10.39
CA TRP A 191 8.61 7.36 -10.48
C TRP A 191 8.43 6.75 -9.08
N LEU A 192 7.26 6.99 -8.49
CA LEU A 192 6.85 6.35 -7.24
C LEU A 192 6.07 5.08 -7.59
N ILE A 193 6.82 4.03 -7.90
CA ILE A 193 6.31 2.75 -8.38
C ILE A 193 7.04 1.62 -7.67
N GLU A 194 6.35 0.50 -7.50
CA GLU A 194 6.90 -0.67 -6.83
C GLU A 194 8.04 -1.31 -7.65
N PRO A 195 9.22 -1.55 -7.04
CA PRO A 195 10.33 -2.23 -7.68
C PRO A 195 9.97 -3.63 -8.18
N GLY A 196 10.25 -3.91 -9.44
CA GLY A 196 10.04 -5.23 -10.06
C GLY A 196 8.61 -5.51 -10.54
N SER A 197 7.67 -4.59 -10.26
CA SER A 197 6.29 -4.66 -10.76
C SER A 197 6.21 -4.68 -12.30
N ALA A 198 5.07 -5.12 -12.84
CA ALA A 198 4.83 -5.12 -14.29
C ALA A 198 4.95 -3.71 -14.87
N PHE A 199 4.41 -2.72 -14.16
CA PHE A 199 4.50 -1.31 -14.54
C PHE A 199 5.93 -0.80 -14.53
N HIS A 200 6.74 -1.14 -13.52
CA HIS A 200 8.17 -0.82 -13.51
C HIS A 200 8.91 -1.40 -14.73
N LYS A 201 8.62 -2.64 -15.11
CA LYS A 201 9.22 -3.26 -16.31
C LYS A 201 8.80 -2.57 -17.61
N HIS A 202 7.54 -2.12 -17.72
CA HIS A 202 7.07 -1.35 -18.87
C HIS A 202 7.80 -0.02 -18.99
N ILE A 203 7.97 0.71 -17.88
CA ILE A 203 8.70 1.98 -17.90
C ILE A 203 10.16 1.77 -18.27
N ALA A 204 10.82 0.77 -17.68
CA ALA A 204 12.21 0.44 -17.98
C ALA A 204 12.45 0.09 -19.47
N ALA A 205 11.43 -0.38 -20.18
CA ALA A 205 11.51 -0.69 -21.61
C ALA A 205 11.42 0.55 -22.51
N VAL A 206 10.80 1.64 -22.06
CA VAL A 206 10.55 2.86 -22.86
C VAL A 206 11.37 4.07 -22.43
N GLN A 207 11.95 4.04 -21.22
CA GLN A 207 12.74 5.12 -20.66
C GLN A 207 13.95 4.57 -19.90
N ASN A 208 15.03 5.35 -19.89
CA ASN A 208 16.16 5.05 -19.01
C ASN A 208 15.77 5.35 -17.56
N LEU A 209 15.66 4.30 -16.75
CA LEU A 209 15.38 4.41 -15.32
C LEU A 209 16.68 4.35 -14.53
N MET A 210 16.94 5.39 -13.76
CA MET A 210 17.99 5.44 -12.75
C MET A 210 17.35 5.52 -11.36
N GLY A 211 18.11 5.34 -10.29
CA GLY A 211 17.62 5.64 -8.94
C GLY A 211 17.92 4.60 -7.89
N GLY A 212 17.13 4.66 -6.83
CA GLY A 212 17.38 4.00 -5.55
C GLY A 212 16.61 2.70 -5.39
N LYS A 213 16.28 2.37 -4.14
CA LYS A 213 15.60 1.13 -3.77
C LYS A 213 14.10 1.20 -3.99
N TYR A 214 13.48 2.37 -3.82
CA TYR A 214 12.02 2.55 -3.85
C TYR A 214 11.54 3.66 -4.79
N VAL A 215 12.39 4.62 -5.13
CA VAL A 215 12.11 5.67 -6.11
C VAL A 215 13.09 5.60 -7.27
N PHE A 216 12.53 5.60 -8.47
CA PHE A 216 13.28 5.69 -9.71
C PHE A 216 13.09 7.07 -10.33
N TYR A 217 13.97 7.45 -11.24
CA TYR A 217 13.84 8.68 -11.97
C TYR A 217 14.29 8.55 -13.42
N SER A 218 13.69 9.38 -14.26
CA SER A 218 14.09 9.59 -15.65
C SER A 218 14.34 11.06 -15.88
N ASP A 219 15.48 11.37 -16.49
CA ASP A 219 15.81 12.72 -16.92
C ASP A 219 15.25 12.98 -18.31
N ILE A 220 14.55 14.10 -18.45
CA ILE A 220 13.99 14.55 -19.71
C ILE A 220 14.95 15.58 -20.28
N THR A 221 15.41 15.34 -21.51
CA THR A 221 16.24 16.27 -22.28
C THR A 221 15.37 17.10 -23.22
N PRO A 222 15.89 18.19 -23.82
CA PRO A 222 15.14 18.98 -24.81
C PRO A 222 14.61 18.16 -25.98
N ASP A 223 15.38 17.16 -26.40
CA ASP A 223 15.10 16.31 -27.57
C ASP A 223 14.37 15.02 -27.20
N SER A 224 13.96 14.85 -25.94
CA SER A 224 13.25 13.66 -25.50
C SER A 224 11.90 13.53 -26.25
N PRO A 225 11.64 12.43 -26.96
CA PRO A 225 10.37 12.25 -27.64
C PRO A 225 9.26 11.96 -26.62
N PRO A 226 7.99 12.21 -26.98
CA PRO A 226 6.85 11.70 -26.22
C PRO A 226 6.91 10.17 -26.17
N PHE A 227 6.50 9.59 -25.04
CA PHE A 227 6.45 8.14 -24.87
C PHE A 227 5.12 7.71 -24.24
N THR A 228 4.76 6.45 -24.42
CA THR A 228 3.47 5.91 -23.97
C THR A 228 3.71 4.80 -22.95
N ILE A 229 2.96 4.83 -21.85
CA ILE A 229 2.95 3.78 -20.84
C ILE A 229 1.49 3.42 -20.56
N ASP A 230 1.13 2.14 -20.74
CA ASP A 230 -0.24 1.63 -20.53
C ASP A 230 -1.35 2.49 -21.17
N GLY A 231 -1.09 3.00 -22.39
CA GLY A 231 -2.03 3.85 -23.13
C GLY A 231 -2.07 5.32 -22.71
N VAL A 232 -1.30 5.72 -21.69
CA VAL A 232 -1.12 7.11 -21.27
C VAL A 232 0.08 7.70 -21.98
N GLN A 233 -0.11 8.83 -22.67
CA GLN A 233 0.97 9.57 -23.32
C GLN A 233 1.63 10.54 -22.32
N ILE A 234 2.95 10.50 -22.27
CA ILE A 234 3.77 11.42 -21.47
C ILE A 234 4.51 12.33 -22.42
N ILE A 235 4.24 13.64 -22.33
CA ILE A 235 4.60 14.58 -23.40
C ILE A 235 5.38 15.80 -22.85
N PRO A 236 6.61 16.04 -23.34
CA PRO A 236 7.40 17.24 -23.01
C PRO A 236 6.81 18.53 -23.58
N LYS A 237 5.85 19.13 -22.85
CA LYS A 237 5.12 20.35 -23.25
C LYS A 237 5.35 21.54 -22.31
N LEU A 238 5.79 21.32 -21.07
CA LEU A 238 5.96 22.36 -20.04
C LEU A 238 7.37 22.94 -20.00
#